data_AF-A0A8C1LBT1-F1
#
_entry.id   AF-A0A8C1LBT1-F1
#
_cell.length_a   1.000
_cell.length_b   1.000
_cell.length_c   1.000
_cell.angle_alpha   90.00
_cell.angle_beta   90.00
_cell.angle_gamma   90.00
#
_symmetry.space_group_name_H-M   'P 1'
#
loop_
_entity.id
_entity.type
_entity.pdbx_description
1 polymer ?
#
loop_
_entity_poly.entity_id
_entity_poly.type
_entity_poly.pdbx_seq_one_letter_code
_entity_poly.pdbx_strand_id
1 'polypeptide(L)'
;MRPPSERPGHIQWKGSEVTDLINIWGDSSIQAKLEGSYRNRAVYENISSEMAEHGYRRSWLQCQRKIKSLRAKYKEVKDWNKLSGRQRITCPFYEELDRILGDKPSVQPLELLDSCFGQEEPEEESPGPAAVAASLASRSCSDTGGLFAHGL
;
A
#
# COMPACT_ATOMS: atom_id res chain seq x y z
N MET A 1 -25.22 17.32 -24.34
CA MET A 1 -24.92 17.66 -22.93
C MET A 1 -24.22 16.47 -22.29
N ARG A 2 -23.13 16.69 -21.55
CA ARG A 2 -22.40 15.65 -20.79
C ARG A 2 -22.70 15.89 -19.30
N PRO A 3 -23.06 14.87 -18.49
CA PRO A 3 -23.34 15.08 -17.08
C PRO A 3 -22.07 15.59 -16.36
N PRO A 4 -22.21 16.44 -15.33
CA PRO A 4 -21.06 16.93 -14.57
C PRO A 4 -20.37 15.74 -13.88
N SER A 5 -19.06 15.62 -14.09
CA SER A 5 -18.24 14.62 -13.42
C SER A 5 -18.28 14.86 -11.91
N GLU A 6 -18.76 13.86 -11.17
CA GLU A 6 -18.62 13.84 -9.72
C GLU A 6 -17.13 13.91 -9.39
N ARG A 7 -16.70 15.03 -8.82
CA ARG A 7 -15.33 15.19 -8.34
C ARG A 7 -15.08 14.09 -7.30
N PRO A 8 -13.97 13.33 -7.36
CA PRO A 8 -13.66 12.31 -6.35
C PRO A 8 -13.59 12.96 -4.96
N GLY A 9 -14.70 12.88 -4.23
CA GLY A 9 -14.81 13.45 -2.90
C GLY A 9 -13.78 12.80 -1.98
N HIS A 10 -13.16 13.58 -1.10
CA HIS A 10 -12.20 13.06 -0.12
C HIS A 10 -12.87 11.97 0.71
N ILE A 11 -12.53 10.70 0.44
CA ILE A 11 -13.40 9.57 0.79
C ILE A 11 -13.31 9.29 2.30
N GLN A 12 -14.21 9.91 3.06
CA GLN A 12 -14.27 9.79 4.51
C GLN A 12 -14.47 8.33 4.90
N TRP A 13 -13.65 7.85 5.84
CA TRP A 13 -13.76 6.52 6.43
C TRP A 13 -14.56 6.63 7.72
N LYS A 14 -15.66 5.88 7.84
CA LYS A 14 -16.49 5.88 9.06
C LYS A 14 -15.86 5.02 10.15
N GLY A 15 -16.26 5.24 11.41
CA GLY A 15 -15.74 4.47 12.55
C GLY A 15 -15.95 2.96 12.40
N SER A 16 -17.19 2.53 12.15
CA SER A 16 -17.54 1.12 11.90
C SER A 16 -16.76 0.53 10.72
N GLU A 17 -16.77 1.21 9.57
CA GLU A 17 -16.04 0.81 8.37
C GLU A 17 -14.52 0.63 8.59
N VAL A 18 -13.92 1.37 9.54
CA VAL A 18 -12.53 1.16 9.96
C VAL A 18 -12.39 -0.03 10.89
N THR A 19 -13.31 -0.22 11.84
CA THR A 19 -13.36 -1.42 12.68
C THR A 19 -13.49 -2.69 11.85
N ASP A 20 -14.40 -2.73 10.88
CA ASP A 20 -14.61 -3.90 10.01
C ASP A 20 -13.39 -4.18 9.13
N LEU A 21 -12.75 -3.14 8.58
CA LEU A 21 -11.48 -3.28 7.87
C LEU A 21 -10.37 -3.86 8.76
N ILE A 22 -10.29 -3.42 10.03
CA ILE A 22 -9.29 -3.92 11.00
C ILE A 22 -9.59 -5.38 11.36
N ASN A 23 -10.86 -5.76 11.53
CA ASN A 23 -11.27 -7.13 11.82
C ASN A 23 -10.90 -8.08 10.67
N ILE A 24 -11.27 -7.74 9.42
CA ILE A 24 -10.95 -8.53 8.23
C ILE A 24 -9.43 -8.62 8.02
N TRP A 25 -8.72 -7.50 8.16
CA TRP A 25 -7.26 -7.49 8.03
C TRP A 25 -6.56 -8.26 9.16
N GLY A 26 -7.12 -8.24 10.37
CA GLY A 26 -6.62 -8.93 11.56
C GLY A 26 -6.83 -10.44 11.54
N ASP A 27 -7.62 -10.98 10.61
CA ASP A 27 -7.81 -12.42 10.48
C ASP A 27 -6.47 -13.16 10.29
N SER A 28 -6.34 -14.31 10.96
CA SER A 28 -5.09 -15.07 10.97
C SER A 28 -4.74 -15.64 9.58
N SER A 29 -5.73 -15.97 8.74
CA SER A 29 -5.48 -16.43 7.37
C SER A 29 -4.98 -15.29 6.48
N ILE A 30 -5.46 -14.06 6.70
CA ILE A 30 -5.01 -12.86 6.01
C ILE A 30 -3.59 -12.51 6.45
N GLN A 31 -3.31 -12.46 7.75
CA GLN A 31 -1.97 -12.19 8.28
C GLN A 31 -0.93 -13.21 7.79
N ALA A 32 -1.26 -14.51 7.77
CA ALA A 32 -0.39 -15.55 7.24
C ALA A 32 -0.05 -15.36 5.74
N LYS A 33 -1.06 -15.02 4.92
CA LYS A 33 -0.86 -14.71 3.49
C LYS A 33 -0.02 -13.44 3.28
N LEU A 34 -0.09 -12.47 4.18
CA LEU A 34 0.70 -11.23 4.13
C LEU A 34 2.17 -11.43 4.55
N GLU A 35 2.46 -12.42 5.40
CA GLU A 35 3.82 -12.68 5.90
C GLU A 35 4.69 -13.45 4.90
N GLY A 36 4.09 -14.37 4.13
CA GLY A 36 4.81 -15.23 3.17
C GLY A 36 5.03 -14.66 1.76
N SER A 37 4.62 -13.41 1.49
CA SER A 37 4.68 -12.82 0.14
C SER A 37 4.92 -11.32 0.15
N TYR A 38 5.48 -10.82 -0.96
CA TYR A 38 5.52 -9.40 -1.32
C TYR A 38 4.41 -9.03 -2.33
N ARG A 39 3.87 -10.01 -3.06
CA ARG A 39 2.80 -9.82 -4.06
C ARG A 39 1.42 -9.92 -3.40
N ASN A 40 1.11 -8.93 -2.58
CA ASN A 40 -0.03 -9.01 -1.64
C ASN A 40 -1.34 -8.46 -2.25
N ARG A 41 -1.33 -8.11 -3.55
CA ARG A 41 -2.50 -7.59 -4.29
C ARG A 41 -3.72 -8.49 -4.14
N ALA A 42 -3.59 -9.80 -4.39
CA ALA A 42 -4.69 -10.75 -4.28
C ALA A 42 -5.26 -10.83 -2.84
N VAL A 43 -4.44 -10.60 -1.82
CA VAL A 43 -4.89 -10.54 -0.41
C VAL A 43 -5.69 -9.26 -0.16
N TYR A 44 -5.24 -8.10 -0.67
CA TYR A 44 -6.01 -6.86 -0.59
C TYR A 44 -7.28 -6.88 -1.45
N GLU A 45 -7.29 -7.60 -2.58
CA GLU A 45 -8.49 -7.86 -3.38
C GLU A 45 -9.48 -8.71 -2.58
N ASN A 46 -9.04 -9.76 -1.87
CA ASN A 46 -9.88 -10.50 -0.94
C ASN A 46 -10.46 -9.60 0.17
N ILE A 47 -9.63 -8.79 0.84
CA ILE A 47 -10.09 -7.81 1.85
C ILE A 47 -11.11 -6.82 1.24
N SER A 48 -10.94 -6.44 -0.03
CA SER A 48 -11.87 -5.58 -0.76
C SER A 48 -13.23 -6.24 -0.99
N SER A 49 -13.24 -7.54 -1.31
CA SER A 49 -14.47 -8.33 -1.46
C SER A 49 -15.21 -8.49 -0.14
N GLU A 50 -14.52 -8.90 0.93
CA GLU A 50 -15.09 -9.01 2.28
C GLU A 50 -15.71 -7.68 2.74
N MET A 51 -15.03 -6.54 2.52
CA MET A 51 -15.57 -5.21 2.80
C MET A 51 -16.85 -4.92 2.00
N ALA A 52 -16.94 -5.37 0.75
CA ALA A 52 -18.14 -5.20 -0.07
C ALA A 52 -19.32 -6.06 0.41
N GLU A 53 -19.06 -7.26 0.96
CA GLU A 53 -20.08 -8.10 1.61
C GLU A 53 -20.65 -7.46 2.88
N HIS A 54 -19.81 -6.73 3.64
CA HIS A 54 -20.24 -5.87 4.76
C HIS A 54 -20.94 -4.57 4.28
N GLY A 55 -21.12 -4.37 2.97
CA GLY A 55 -21.80 -3.22 2.37
C GLY A 55 -20.90 -2.02 2.04
N TYR A 56 -19.58 -2.12 2.27
CA TYR A 56 -18.62 -1.04 2.04
C TYR A 56 -17.96 -1.15 0.66
N ARG A 57 -18.37 -0.28 -0.27
CA ARG A 57 -17.78 -0.20 -1.61
C ARG A 57 -16.41 0.51 -1.58
N ARG A 58 -15.38 -0.21 -1.16
CA ARG A 58 -13.97 0.21 -1.21
C ARG A 58 -13.19 -0.63 -2.22
N SER A 59 -12.16 -0.04 -2.82
CA SER A 59 -11.22 -0.79 -3.67
C SER A 59 -10.00 -1.27 -2.88
N TRP A 60 -9.33 -2.31 -3.36
CA TRP A 60 -8.18 -2.90 -2.70
C TRP A 60 -7.04 -1.89 -2.43
N LEU A 61 -6.82 -0.92 -3.33
CA LEU A 61 -5.86 0.17 -3.12
C LEU A 61 -6.26 1.11 -1.98
N GLN A 62 -7.56 1.33 -1.76
CA GLN A 62 -8.08 2.16 -0.66
C GLN A 62 -7.91 1.43 0.67
N CYS A 63 -8.26 0.14 0.72
CA CYS A 63 -8.06 -0.73 1.88
C CYS A 63 -6.56 -0.79 2.25
N GLN A 64 -5.67 -1.05 1.29
CA GLN A 64 -4.21 -1.06 1.49
C GLN A 64 -3.69 0.29 2.03
N ARG A 65 -4.09 1.42 1.42
CA ARG A 65 -3.70 2.76 1.89
C ARG A 65 -4.18 3.03 3.32
N LYS A 66 -5.41 2.64 3.64
CA LYS A 66 -5.99 2.80 4.98
C LYS A 66 -5.27 1.94 6.03
N ILE A 67 -4.97 0.68 5.72
CA ILE A 67 -4.20 -0.23 6.58
C ILE A 67 -2.78 0.33 6.82
N LYS A 68 -2.09 0.83 5.78
CA LYS A 68 -0.76 1.47 5.93
C LYS A 68 -0.84 2.68 6.89
N SER A 69 -1.86 3.52 6.74
CA SER A 69 -2.12 4.67 7.62
C SER A 69 -2.41 4.27 9.08
N LEU A 70 -3.25 3.24 9.30
CA LEU A 70 -3.55 2.72 10.64
C LEU A 70 -2.31 2.17 11.34
N ARG A 71 -1.49 1.37 10.64
CA ARG A 71 -0.20 0.85 11.15
C ARG A 71 0.76 1.97 11.54
N ALA A 72 0.85 3.03 10.72
CA ALA A 72 1.67 4.21 11.02
C ALA A 72 1.17 4.95 12.27
N LYS A 73 -0.14 5.22 12.38
CA LYS A 73 -0.72 5.90 13.54
C LYS A 73 -0.56 5.10 14.83
N TYR A 74 -0.70 3.77 14.77
CA TYR A 74 -0.45 2.90 15.92
C TYR A 74 1.03 2.94 16.36
N LYS A 75 1.99 2.91 15.43
CA LYS A 75 3.42 3.08 15.77
C LYS A 75 3.68 4.43 16.45
N GLU A 76 3.17 5.52 15.87
CA GLU A 76 3.28 6.87 16.44
C GLU A 76 2.73 6.94 17.88
N VAL A 77 1.54 6.37 18.13
CA VAL A 77 0.93 6.29 19.46
C VAL A 77 1.77 5.42 20.42
N LYS A 78 2.22 4.26 19.97
CA LYS A 78 3.02 3.32 20.79
C LYS A 78 4.38 3.90 21.13
N ASP A 79 5.02 4.64 20.23
CA ASP A 79 6.32 5.27 20.47
C ASP A 79 6.22 6.55 21.30
N TRP A 80 5.18 7.37 21.09
CA TRP A 80 4.91 8.53 21.94
C TRP A 80 4.64 8.13 23.39
N ASN A 81 3.86 7.06 23.61
CA ASN A 81 3.50 6.60 24.96
C ASN A 81 4.64 5.88 25.71
N LYS A 82 5.75 5.51 25.03
CA LYS A 82 6.99 5.05 25.67
C LYS A 82 7.81 6.19 26.27
N LEU A 83 7.64 7.42 25.79
CA LEU A 83 8.43 8.57 26.24
C LEU A 83 7.92 9.08 27.59
N SER A 84 8.74 8.91 28.63
CA SER A 84 8.46 9.43 29.97
C SER A 84 8.25 10.95 29.97
N GLY A 85 7.30 11.42 30.78
CA GLY A 85 7.02 12.86 30.96
C GLY A 85 6.10 13.50 29.90
N ARG A 86 5.57 12.73 28.94
CA ARG A 86 4.55 13.22 27.98
C ARG A 86 3.14 12.81 28.39
N GLN A 87 2.15 13.63 28.01
CA GLN A 87 0.75 13.22 28.06
C GLN A 87 0.54 12.04 27.11
N ARG A 88 -0.12 10.98 27.58
CA ARG A 88 -0.46 9.82 26.75
C ARG A 88 -1.42 10.25 25.64
N ILE A 89 -1.14 9.79 24.42
CA ILE A 89 -2.08 9.90 23.31
C ILE A 89 -2.82 8.59 23.14
N THR A 90 -4.12 8.68 22.87
CA THR A 90 -4.99 7.54 22.61
C THR A 90 -5.42 7.54 21.15
N CYS A 91 -5.66 6.36 20.58
CA CYS A 91 -6.42 6.23 19.35
C CYS A 91 -7.57 5.24 19.56
N PRO A 92 -8.76 5.46 18.96
CA PRO A 92 -9.96 4.68 19.26
C PRO A 92 -9.93 3.24 18.73
N PHE A 93 -8.87 2.87 18.00
CA PHE A 93 -8.62 1.52 17.49
C PHE A 93 -7.31 0.94 18.04
N TYR A 94 -6.81 1.48 19.17
CA TYR A 94 -5.50 1.09 19.69
C TYR A 94 -5.48 -0.40 20.07
N GLU A 95 -6.53 -0.88 20.76
CA GLU A 95 -6.57 -2.23 21.31
C GLU A 95 -6.69 -3.30 20.22
N GLU A 96 -7.48 -3.06 19.17
CA GLU A 96 -7.56 -3.94 18.01
C GLU A 96 -6.24 -3.97 17.24
N LEU A 97 -5.60 -2.82 17.05
CA LEU A 97 -4.30 -2.73 16.39
C LEU A 97 -3.16 -3.35 17.23
N ASP A 98 -3.20 -3.22 18.56
CA ASP A 98 -2.23 -3.84 19.47
C ASP A 98 -2.40 -5.36 19.51
N ARG A 99 -3.62 -5.88 19.43
CA ARG A 99 -3.87 -7.33 19.30
C ARG A 99 -3.26 -7.93 18.02
N ILE A 100 -3.28 -7.18 16.91
CA ILE A 100 -2.77 -7.66 15.61
C ILE A 100 -1.25 -7.42 15.46
N LEU A 101 -0.73 -6.33 16.03
CA LEU A 101 0.66 -5.87 15.83
C LEU A 101 1.56 -6.00 17.07
N GLY A 102 1.00 -6.30 18.23
CA GLY A 102 1.71 -6.38 19.52
C GLY A 102 2.43 -7.71 19.72
N ASP A 103 1.78 -8.83 19.36
CA ASP A 103 2.35 -10.19 19.44
C ASP A 103 3.43 -10.48 18.39
N LYS A 104 3.52 -9.67 17.33
CA LYS A 104 4.57 -9.82 16.32
C LYS A 104 5.81 -9.00 16.74
N PRO A 105 6.99 -9.62 16.96
CA PRO A 105 8.20 -8.84 17.26
C PRO A 105 8.43 -7.84 16.14
N SER A 106 8.56 -6.56 16.52
CA SER A 106 8.45 -5.42 15.59
C SER A 106 9.46 -5.49 14.45
N VAL A 107 9.06 -6.07 13.32
CA VAL A 107 9.77 -5.89 12.05
C VAL A 107 9.68 -4.39 11.72
N GLN A 108 10.82 -3.74 11.84
CA GLN A 108 11.03 -2.38 11.35
C GLN A 108 11.64 -2.48 9.95
N PRO A 109 10.86 -2.31 8.87
CA PRO A 109 11.42 -1.69 7.68
C PRO A 109 11.94 -0.32 8.10
N LEU A 110 13.26 -0.16 8.13
CA LEU A 110 13.96 1.09 8.42
C LEU A 110 13.97 1.93 7.14
N GLU A 111 12.78 2.20 6.60
CA GLU A 111 12.58 3.03 5.42
C GLU A 111 12.59 4.49 5.87
N LEU A 112 13.80 5.05 5.92
CA LEU A 112 14.04 6.45 6.23
C LEU A 112 13.43 7.35 5.14
N LEU A 113 12.55 8.26 5.59
CA LEU A 113 12.07 9.44 4.86
C LEU A 113 11.48 9.16 3.45
N ASP A 114 10.15 9.12 3.38
CA ASP A 114 9.46 9.72 2.23
C ASP A 114 8.36 10.66 2.72
N SER A 115 8.64 11.96 2.61
CA SER A 115 7.75 13.06 2.98
C SER A 115 7.25 13.79 1.73
N CYS A 116 6.63 13.03 0.80
CA CYS A 116 6.00 13.58 -0.40
C CYS A 116 4.49 13.33 -0.40
N PHE A 117 3.73 14.35 0.03
CA PHE A 117 2.31 14.49 -0.30
C PHE A 117 2.19 15.07 -1.73
N GLY A 118 1.32 14.49 -2.57
CA GLY A 118 1.11 14.86 -3.98
C GLY A 118 1.75 13.83 -4.93
N GLN A 119 0.99 13.11 -5.75
CA GLN A 119 0.59 13.50 -7.13
C GLN A 119 1.80 13.53 -8.09
N GLU A 120 1.84 12.81 -9.22
CA GLU A 120 0.89 11.97 -9.98
C GLU A 120 1.66 10.80 -10.63
N GLU A 121 1.00 9.68 -10.94
CA GLU A 121 1.57 8.62 -11.81
C GLU A 121 0.60 8.31 -12.96
N PRO A 122 1.08 8.26 -14.22
CA PRO A 122 0.27 7.91 -15.39
C PRO A 122 0.26 6.39 -15.63
N GLU A 123 -0.91 5.80 -15.89
CA GLU A 123 -1.01 4.38 -16.27
C GLU A 123 -1.75 4.18 -17.61
N GLU A 124 -0.93 4.14 -18.66
CA GLU A 124 -0.92 3.13 -19.74
C GLU A 124 -2.26 2.61 -20.31
N GLU A 125 -2.61 3.09 -21.50
CA GLU A 125 -3.61 2.52 -22.40
C GLU A 125 -3.02 1.39 -23.26
N SER A 126 -3.80 0.34 -23.54
CA SER A 126 -3.41 -0.75 -24.44
C SER A 126 -4.64 -1.36 -25.14
N PRO A 127 -4.54 -1.85 -26.38
CA PRO A 127 -4.24 -1.03 -27.56
C PRO A 127 -5.30 -1.18 -28.67
N GLY A 128 -5.52 -0.14 -29.48
CA GLY A 128 -6.39 -0.15 -30.67
C GLY A 128 -5.61 0.18 -31.95
N PRO A 129 -5.83 -0.51 -33.10
CA PRO A 129 -4.91 -0.45 -34.22
C PRO A 129 -5.24 0.66 -35.25
N ALA A 130 -4.21 1.39 -35.70
CA ALA A 130 -3.81 1.55 -37.11
C ALA A 130 -2.90 2.78 -37.35
N ALA A 131 -1.92 2.63 -38.25
CA ALA A 131 -1.27 3.68 -39.05
C ALA A 131 -0.40 4.76 -38.32
N VAL A 132 0.74 5.25 -38.84
CA VAL A 132 1.67 4.84 -39.93
C VAL A 132 3.05 5.51 -39.72
N ALA A 133 4.11 4.85 -40.19
CA ALA A 133 5.35 5.40 -40.79
C ALA A 133 6.38 6.26 -40.01
N ALA A 134 7.66 5.84 -40.13
CA ALA A 134 8.92 6.65 -40.13
C ALA A 134 9.26 7.42 -38.83
N SER A 135 10.49 7.83 -38.48
CA SER A 135 11.91 7.59 -38.87
C SER A 135 12.80 8.26 -37.78
N LEU A 136 14.11 8.07 -37.59
CA LEU A 136 15.19 7.35 -38.28
C LEU A 136 16.30 7.02 -37.24
N ALA A 137 17.36 6.28 -37.61
CA ALA A 137 18.45 5.89 -36.69
C ALA A 137 19.51 6.99 -36.45
N SER A 138 20.15 7.01 -35.27
CA SER A 138 21.62 6.82 -35.12
C SER A 138 22.18 7.10 -33.71
N ARG A 139 23.42 6.61 -33.49
CA ARG A 139 24.42 6.87 -32.42
C ARG A 139 24.34 5.87 -31.26
N SER A 140 25.03 4.72 -31.30
CA SER A 140 26.50 4.48 -31.38
C SER A 140 27.26 4.86 -30.11
N CYS A 141 27.73 3.83 -29.41
CA CYS A 141 28.95 3.82 -28.61
C CYS A 141 29.58 2.41 -28.67
N SER A 142 30.91 2.33 -28.60
CA SER A 142 31.68 1.23 -29.18
C SER A 142 32.01 0.07 -28.23
N ASP A 143 32.34 -1.06 -28.85
CA ASP A 143 33.04 -2.22 -28.30
C ASP A 143 34.34 -1.87 -27.55
N THR A 144 34.64 -2.61 -26.46
CA THR A 144 35.96 -3.23 -26.23
C THR A 144 35.85 -4.27 -25.11
N GLY A 145 36.27 -5.51 -25.37
CA GLY A 145 36.13 -6.63 -24.45
C GLY A 145 37.36 -6.95 -23.58
N GLY A 146 37.30 -8.11 -22.90
CA GLY A 146 38.47 -8.77 -22.30
C GLY A 146 38.27 -9.27 -20.88
N LEU A 147 38.05 -10.57 -20.71
CA LEU A 147 39.06 -11.52 -20.21
C LEU A 147 38.47 -12.94 -20.09
N PHE A 148 39.01 -13.88 -20.87
CA PHE A 148 38.88 -15.32 -20.62
C PHE A 148 40.22 -15.85 -20.14
N ALA A 149 40.23 -16.60 -19.04
CA ALA A 149 41.34 -17.47 -18.67
C ALA A 149 40.84 -18.65 -17.83
N HIS A 150 40.57 -19.78 -18.48
CA HIS A 150 40.85 -21.09 -17.87
C HIS A 150 42.39 -21.17 -17.64
N GLY A 151 42.91 -21.89 -16.66
CA GLY A 151 42.31 -23.01 -15.95
C GLY A 151 43.01 -24.31 -16.36
N LEU A 152 44.27 -24.46 -15.93
CA LEU A 152 45.08 -25.69 -15.93
C LEU A 152 46.27 -25.49 -14.98
#